data_AF-X1QM31-F1
#
_entry.id   AF-X1QM31-F1
#
_cell.length_a   1.000
_cell.length_b   1.000
_cell.length_c   1.000
_cell.angle_alpha   90.00
_cell.angle_beta   90.00
_cell.angle_gamma   90.00
#
_symmetry.space_group_name_H-M   'P 1'
#
loop_
_entity.id
_entity.type
_entity.pdbx_description
1 polymer ?
#
loop_
_entity_poly.entity_id
_entity_poly.type
_entity_poly.pdbx_seq_one_letter_code
_entity_poly.pdbx_strand_id
1 'polypeptide(L)'
;FIQMEDEIASMAAVIGASIAGLKSLTATSGPGMCLKQENLGFAIINEIPCVVVNAQRGGPSTGLPTKPSQGDMMQARWGTHGDHPIIALAPSTVNEILTLTIKAFNFSEKYRTPVILLLDEVIAHMREKVEIPVPEDIEVINRKKPTVPPEEYLPFKPDEDGVPPMANFGEGYRYHITGLVHNYKGLPTSNSQEIDAFIRRLHNKIQKNIKDIIINEKYFLDDAKIALIAYGSVARAAER
;
A
#
# COMPACT_ATOMS: atom_id res chain seq x y z
N PHE A 1 -0.49 -19.70 -1.37
CA PHE A 1 -0.99 -19.30 -0.04
C PHE A 1 -0.13 -19.98 1.01
N ILE A 2 0.33 -19.25 2.01
CA ILE A 2 1.13 -19.78 3.13
C ILE A 2 0.55 -19.19 4.41
N GLN A 3 0.21 -20.05 5.38
CA GLN A 3 -0.14 -19.62 6.73
C GLN A 3 1.15 -19.52 7.55
N MET A 4 1.49 -18.31 7.96
CA MET A 4 2.63 -18.07 8.85
C MET A 4 2.23 -18.24 10.31
N GLU A 5 3.23 -18.34 11.17
CA GLU A 5 3.11 -18.49 12.61
C GLU A 5 2.48 -17.27 13.31
N ASP A 6 2.70 -16.07 12.76
CA ASP A 6 2.13 -14.80 13.23
C ASP A 6 2.09 -13.74 12.13
N GLU A 7 1.56 -12.56 12.45
CA GLU A 7 1.48 -11.44 11.51
C GLU A 7 2.83 -10.80 11.17
N ILE A 8 3.83 -10.89 12.04
CA ILE A 8 5.19 -10.37 11.82
C ILE A 8 5.84 -11.19 10.69
N ALA A 9 5.85 -12.52 10.86
CA ALA A 9 6.35 -13.48 9.88
C ALA A 9 5.58 -13.41 8.57
N SER A 10 4.25 -13.24 8.62
CA SER A 10 3.42 -13.00 7.44
C SER A 10 3.84 -11.76 6.65
N MET A 11 4.13 -10.64 7.32
CA MET A 11 4.59 -9.44 6.63
C MET A 11 6.01 -9.61 6.07
N ALA A 12 6.91 -10.25 6.82
CA ALA A 12 8.26 -10.55 6.36
C ALA A 12 8.26 -11.44 5.10
N ALA A 13 7.41 -12.47 5.05
CA ALA A 13 7.26 -13.34 3.89
C ALA A 13 6.72 -12.59 2.66
N VAL A 14 5.75 -11.69 2.86
CA VAL A 14 5.22 -10.83 1.78
C VAL A 14 6.30 -9.91 1.22
N ILE A 15 7.10 -9.28 2.08
CA ILE A 15 8.22 -8.43 1.68
C ILE A 15 9.25 -9.25 0.90
N GLY A 16 9.66 -10.42 1.40
CA GLY A 16 10.60 -11.30 0.73
C GLY A 16 10.12 -11.75 -0.65
N ALA A 17 8.85 -12.17 -0.77
CA ALA A 17 8.24 -12.52 -2.04
C ALA A 17 8.22 -11.35 -3.03
N SER A 18 7.99 -10.12 -2.55
CA SER A 18 8.04 -8.93 -3.39
C SER A 18 9.44 -8.63 -3.89
N ILE A 19 10.46 -8.72 -3.03
CA ILE A 19 11.86 -8.50 -3.45
C ILE A 19 12.30 -9.56 -4.48
N ALA A 20 11.75 -10.78 -4.39
CA ALA A 20 11.94 -11.84 -5.39
C ALA A 20 11.15 -11.62 -6.69
N GLY A 21 10.32 -10.57 -6.77
CA GLY A 21 9.64 -10.15 -7.99
C GLY A 21 8.17 -10.51 -8.12
N LEU A 22 7.56 -11.05 -7.07
CA LEU A 22 6.15 -11.41 -7.08
C LEU A 22 5.28 -10.25 -6.58
N LYS A 23 4.06 -10.16 -7.10
CA LYS A 23 3.00 -9.35 -6.48
C LYS A 23 2.50 -10.11 -5.25
N SER A 24 2.77 -9.60 -4.06
CA SER A 24 2.48 -10.27 -2.79
C SER A 24 1.49 -9.46 -1.93
N LEU A 25 0.67 -10.19 -1.18
CA LEU A 25 -0.37 -9.63 -0.31
C LEU A 25 -0.50 -10.42 0.99
N THR A 26 -0.86 -9.73 2.07
CA THR A 26 -1.33 -10.30 3.33
C THR A 26 -2.68 -9.70 3.72
N ALA A 27 -3.47 -10.44 4.48
CA ALA A 27 -4.75 -9.96 5.01
C ALA A 27 -4.78 -10.11 6.53
N THR A 28 -5.32 -9.12 7.22
CA THR A 28 -5.35 -9.02 8.68
C THR A 28 -6.49 -8.12 9.16
N SER A 29 -6.52 -7.82 10.46
CA SER A 29 -7.38 -6.82 11.11
C SER A 29 -6.55 -5.98 12.10
N GLY A 30 -7.14 -5.00 12.78
CA GLY A 30 -6.45 -4.04 13.64
C GLY A 30 -5.31 -4.59 14.52
N PRO A 31 -5.49 -5.67 15.32
CA PRO A 31 -4.41 -6.21 16.16
C PRO A 31 -3.21 -6.74 15.34
N GLY A 32 -3.49 -7.46 14.26
CA GLY A 32 -2.45 -7.97 13.39
C GLY A 32 -1.80 -6.84 12.57
N MET A 33 -2.55 -5.81 12.20
CA MET A 33 -2.01 -4.60 11.59
C MET A 33 -1.02 -3.89 12.52
N CYS A 34 -1.29 -3.83 13.84
CA CYS A 34 -0.32 -3.33 14.83
C CYS A 34 1.00 -4.10 14.77
N LEU A 35 0.95 -5.44 14.72
CA LEU A 35 2.14 -6.29 14.67
C LEU A 35 2.93 -6.13 13.35
N LYS A 36 2.26 -5.77 12.25
CA LYS A 36 2.91 -5.56 10.96
C LYS A 36 3.63 -4.23 10.83
N GLN A 37 3.43 -3.27 11.74
CA GLN A 37 3.88 -1.88 11.52
C GLN A 37 5.39 -1.73 11.33
N GLU A 38 6.20 -2.48 12.05
CA GLU A 38 7.67 -2.42 11.90
C GLU A 38 8.10 -2.88 10.51
N ASN A 39 7.61 -4.03 10.07
CA ASN A 39 7.87 -4.55 8.73
C ASN A 39 7.26 -3.67 7.63
N LEU A 40 6.11 -3.03 7.89
CA LEU A 40 5.53 -2.06 6.97
C LEU A 40 6.45 -0.83 6.79
N GLY A 41 7.02 -0.33 7.88
CA GLY A 41 8.05 0.73 7.84
C GLY A 41 9.28 0.29 7.05
N PHE A 42 9.75 -0.94 7.26
CA PHE A 42 10.85 -1.53 6.47
C PHE A 42 10.53 -1.61 4.98
N ALA A 43 9.29 -1.97 4.62
CA ALA A 43 8.84 -2.00 3.23
C ALA A 43 8.77 -0.60 2.62
N ILE A 44 8.35 0.42 3.38
CA ILE A 44 8.29 1.80 2.90
C ILE A 44 9.68 2.37 2.67
N ILE A 45 10.59 2.26 3.64
CA ILE A 45 11.94 2.82 3.51
C ILE A 45 12.71 2.15 2.35
N ASN A 46 12.46 0.87 2.07
CA ASN A 46 13.07 0.17 0.94
C ASN A 46 12.22 0.21 -0.35
N GLU A 47 11.11 0.96 -0.36
CA GLU A 47 10.23 1.12 -1.53
C GLU A 47 9.82 -0.22 -2.14
N ILE A 48 9.37 -1.13 -1.27
CA ILE A 48 8.98 -2.49 -1.61
C ILE A 48 7.47 -2.52 -1.83
N PRO A 49 7.01 -2.87 -3.04
CA PRO A 49 5.58 -2.93 -3.32
C PRO A 49 4.94 -4.19 -2.71
N CYS A 50 3.84 -4.01 -2.00
CA CYS A 50 2.98 -5.09 -1.51
C CYS A 50 1.61 -4.53 -1.13
N VAL A 51 0.60 -5.40 -1.04
CA VAL A 51 -0.74 -5.01 -0.58
C VAL A 51 -1.03 -5.60 0.81
N VAL A 52 -1.54 -4.77 1.72
CA VAL A 52 -1.97 -5.20 3.05
C VAL A 52 -3.47 -4.94 3.17
N VAL A 53 -4.25 -6.00 3.29
CA VAL A 53 -5.69 -5.90 3.53
C VAL A 53 -5.92 -5.77 5.03
N ASN A 54 -6.53 -4.68 5.48
CA ASN A 54 -7.00 -4.51 6.85
C ASN A 54 -8.52 -4.54 6.87
N ALA A 55 -9.11 -5.65 7.32
CA ALA A 55 -10.53 -5.79 7.60
C ALA A 55 -10.82 -5.25 9.00
N GLN A 56 -11.16 -3.97 9.08
CA GLN A 56 -11.36 -3.25 10.34
C GLN A 56 -12.54 -3.84 11.13
N ARG A 57 -12.33 -4.05 12.42
CA ARG A 57 -13.34 -4.51 13.38
C ARG A 57 -13.25 -3.68 14.65
N GLY A 58 -14.21 -3.81 15.56
CA GLY A 58 -14.22 -3.05 16.80
C GLY A 58 -12.92 -3.21 17.59
N GLY A 59 -12.24 -2.10 17.87
CA GLY A 59 -11.10 -2.00 18.78
C GLY A 59 -11.46 -1.31 20.10
N PRO A 60 -10.48 -0.93 20.94
CA PRO A 60 -9.03 -1.21 20.83
C PRO A 60 -8.67 -2.62 21.34
N SER A 61 -7.39 -3.02 21.17
CA SER A 61 -6.88 -4.36 21.55
C SER A 61 -7.70 -5.48 20.86
N THR A 62 -8.03 -6.57 21.54
CA THR A 62 -8.95 -7.60 21.03
C THR A 62 -10.28 -6.99 20.57
N GLY A 63 -10.73 -5.96 21.28
CA GLY A 63 -11.93 -5.19 21.01
C GLY A 63 -13.18 -6.04 20.90
N LEU A 64 -13.93 -5.84 19.82
CA LEU A 64 -15.15 -6.55 19.47
C LEU A 64 -14.93 -7.28 18.14
N PRO A 65 -14.39 -8.51 18.16
CA PRO A 65 -14.01 -9.28 16.97
C PRO A 65 -15.07 -9.41 15.88
N THR A 66 -16.34 -9.36 16.27
CA THR A 66 -17.53 -9.60 15.42
C THR A 66 -18.40 -8.35 15.26
N LYS A 67 -17.85 -7.17 15.56
CA LYS A 67 -18.55 -5.90 15.38
C LYS A 67 -17.81 -5.00 14.41
N PRO A 68 -18.55 -4.25 13.57
CA PRO A 68 -17.95 -3.38 12.59
C PRO A 68 -17.32 -2.15 13.20
N SER A 69 -16.28 -1.67 12.54
CA SER A 69 -15.61 -0.40 12.85
C SER A 69 -14.88 0.10 11.62
N GLN A 70 -14.62 1.41 11.61
CA GLN A 70 -13.71 2.08 10.67
C GLN A 70 -12.63 2.85 11.43
N GLY A 71 -12.31 2.39 12.66
CA GLY A 71 -11.43 3.08 13.61
C GLY A 71 -9.93 3.06 13.28
N ASP A 72 -9.50 2.25 12.31
CA ASP A 72 -8.07 2.09 12.01
C ASP A 72 -7.56 3.12 10.97
N MET A 73 -8.38 4.10 10.55
CA MET A 73 -7.97 5.13 9.58
C MET A 73 -6.68 5.85 10.00
N MET A 74 -6.58 6.22 11.27
CA MET A 74 -5.39 6.91 11.80
C MET A 74 -4.18 5.98 11.87
N GLN A 75 -4.39 4.68 12.11
CA GLN A 75 -3.34 3.68 12.03
C GLN A 75 -2.87 3.46 10.58
N ALA A 76 -3.78 3.48 9.61
CA ALA A 76 -3.42 3.41 8.20
C ALA A 76 -2.61 4.64 7.76
N ARG A 77 -2.89 5.83 8.32
CA ARG A 77 -2.20 7.08 7.98
C ARG A 77 -0.85 7.28 8.67
N TRP A 78 -0.74 6.92 9.96
CA TRP A 78 0.41 7.26 10.81
C TRP A 78 1.05 6.05 11.50
N GLY A 79 0.62 4.83 11.22
CA GLY A 79 0.81 3.69 12.11
C GLY A 79 2.25 3.26 12.38
N THR A 80 3.15 3.35 11.39
CA THR A 80 4.57 3.03 11.60
C THR A 80 5.37 4.27 12.01
N HIS A 81 6.52 4.07 12.65
CA HIS A 81 7.33 5.17 13.15
C HIS A 81 8.05 5.93 12.02
N GLY A 82 8.33 7.21 12.26
CA GLY A 82 9.01 8.08 11.29
C GLY A 82 8.08 8.65 10.21
N ASP A 83 8.55 9.68 9.51
CA ASP A 83 7.77 10.32 8.45
C ASP A 83 7.72 9.44 7.20
N HIS A 84 6.50 9.06 6.80
CA HIS A 84 6.30 8.21 5.64
C HIS A 84 4.98 8.54 4.93
N PRO A 85 4.94 8.43 3.59
CA PRO A 85 3.70 8.37 2.86
C PRO A 85 3.22 6.92 2.73
N ILE A 86 1.91 6.74 2.59
CA ILE A 86 1.30 5.46 2.23
C ILE A 86 0.00 5.71 1.46
N ILE A 87 -0.37 4.75 0.61
CA ILE A 87 -1.65 4.79 -0.10
C ILE A 87 -2.61 3.87 0.64
N ALA A 88 -3.83 4.37 0.90
CA ALA A 88 -4.92 3.58 1.44
C ALA A 88 -6.15 3.72 0.55
N LEU A 89 -6.76 2.59 0.18
CA LEU A 89 -8.01 2.53 -0.59
C LEU A 89 -9.09 1.90 0.29
N ALA A 90 -10.29 2.48 0.31
CA ALA A 90 -11.38 2.01 1.15
C ALA A 90 -12.62 1.68 0.30
N PRO A 91 -12.86 0.39 -0.03
CA PRO A 91 -14.02 -0.01 -0.82
C PRO A 91 -15.33 0.24 -0.06
N SER A 92 -16.42 0.50 -0.78
CA SER A 92 -17.78 0.63 -0.25
C SER A 92 -18.67 -0.59 -0.55
N THR A 93 -18.32 -1.37 -1.59
CA THR A 93 -19.07 -2.56 -2.06
C THR A 93 -18.17 -3.79 -2.24
N VAL A 94 -18.77 -4.97 -2.35
CA VAL A 94 -18.01 -6.22 -2.63
C VAL A 94 -17.40 -6.18 -4.04
N ASN A 95 -18.07 -5.52 -5.00
CA ASN A 95 -17.53 -5.32 -6.35
C ASN A 95 -16.29 -4.41 -6.33
N GLU A 96 -16.32 -3.33 -5.51
CA GLU A 96 -15.16 -2.47 -5.33
C GLU A 96 -13.98 -3.17 -4.64
N ILE A 97 -14.21 -4.16 -3.75
CA ILE A 97 -13.10 -4.95 -3.21
C ILE A 97 -12.28 -5.55 -4.35
N LEU A 98 -12.93 -6.12 -5.37
CA LEU A 98 -12.23 -6.71 -6.52
C LEU A 98 -11.44 -5.66 -7.31
N THR A 99 -12.11 -4.59 -7.74
CA THR A 99 -11.50 -3.57 -8.61
C THR A 99 -10.43 -2.76 -7.89
N LEU A 100 -10.65 -2.39 -6.62
CA LEU A 100 -9.66 -1.68 -5.81
C LEU A 100 -8.52 -2.59 -5.35
N THR A 101 -8.69 -3.91 -5.24
CA THR A 101 -7.54 -4.82 -5.02
C THR A 101 -6.60 -4.79 -6.22
N ILE A 102 -7.13 -4.84 -7.45
CA ILE A 102 -6.33 -4.71 -8.68
C ILE A 102 -5.64 -3.35 -8.69
N LYS A 103 -6.39 -2.26 -8.41
CA LYS A 103 -5.84 -0.91 -8.33
C LYS A 103 -4.76 -0.78 -7.26
N ALA A 104 -4.92 -1.43 -6.10
CA ALA A 104 -3.94 -1.44 -5.01
C ALA A 104 -2.62 -2.07 -5.46
N PHE A 105 -2.66 -3.20 -6.17
CA PHE A 105 -1.45 -3.78 -6.76
C PHE A 105 -0.82 -2.86 -7.82
N ASN A 106 -1.63 -2.27 -8.69
CA ASN A 106 -1.13 -1.34 -9.70
C ASN A 106 -0.46 -0.11 -9.09
N PHE A 107 -1.08 0.51 -8.08
CA PHE A 107 -0.48 1.62 -7.34
C PHE A 107 0.76 1.19 -6.57
N SER A 108 0.73 0.02 -5.95
CA SER A 108 1.89 -0.49 -5.21
C SER A 108 3.10 -0.64 -6.13
N GLU A 109 2.92 -1.29 -7.28
CA GLU A 109 3.96 -1.51 -8.28
C GLU A 109 4.41 -0.21 -8.98
N LYS A 110 3.45 0.65 -9.36
CA LYS A 110 3.69 1.95 -10.02
C LYS A 110 4.49 2.89 -9.15
N TYR A 111 4.12 3.00 -7.86
CA TYR A 111 4.73 3.94 -6.93
C TYR A 111 5.76 3.30 -6.00
N ARG A 112 6.06 2.01 -6.14
CA ARG A 112 6.97 1.26 -5.26
C ARG A 112 6.76 1.59 -3.79
N THR A 113 5.56 1.31 -3.30
CA THR A 113 5.19 1.52 -1.90
C THR A 113 4.16 0.48 -1.47
N PRO A 114 4.08 0.11 -0.19
CA PRO A 114 2.94 -0.63 0.32
C PRO A 114 1.63 0.12 0.09
N VAL A 115 0.55 -0.62 -0.19
CA VAL A 115 -0.81 -0.09 -0.28
C VAL A 115 -1.71 -0.82 0.70
N ILE A 116 -2.48 -0.08 1.48
CA ILE A 116 -3.47 -0.64 2.40
C ILE A 116 -4.82 -0.68 1.71
N LEU A 117 -5.45 -1.85 1.67
CA LEU A 117 -6.87 -1.97 1.35
C LEU A 117 -7.64 -2.02 2.66
N LEU A 118 -8.35 -0.94 2.97
CA LEU A 118 -8.96 -0.66 4.26
C LEU A 118 -10.47 -0.98 4.20
N LEU A 119 -10.83 -2.22 4.53
CA LEU A 119 -12.20 -2.70 4.57
C LEU A 119 -12.77 -2.46 5.97
N ASP A 120 -14.09 -2.52 6.11
CA ASP A 120 -14.73 -2.76 7.41
C ASP A 120 -15.36 -4.16 7.44
N GLU A 121 -15.63 -4.64 8.64
CA GLU A 121 -16.20 -5.97 8.88
C GLU A 121 -17.57 -6.16 8.21
N VAL A 122 -18.34 -5.09 7.97
CA VAL A 122 -19.62 -5.20 7.25
C VAL A 122 -19.37 -5.65 5.82
N ILE A 123 -18.52 -4.93 5.08
CA ILE A 123 -18.24 -5.27 3.67
C ILE A 123 -17.48 -6.60 3.59
N ALA A 124 -16.57 -6.88 4.53
CA ALA A 124 -15.81 -8.12 4.55
C ALA A 124 -16.68 -9.39 4.70
N HIS A 125 -17.84 -9.29 5.36
CA HIS A 125 -18.79 -10.39 5.48
C HIS A 125 -19.98 -10.32 4.51
N MET A 126 -20.10 -9.23 3.76
CA MET A 126 -21.18 -9.05 2.82
C MET A 126 -21.05 -9.98 1.61
N ARG A 127 -22.19 -10.34 1.02
CA ARG A 127 -22.26 -11.06 -0.25
C ARG A 127 -23.09 -10.27 -1.23
N GLU A 128 -22.51 -9.96 -2.38
CA GLU A 128 -23.17 -9.25 -3.46
C GLU A 128 -22.83 -9.91 -4.79
N LYS A 129 -23.59 -9.59 -5.83
CA LYS A 129 -23.18 -9.91 -7.20
C LYS A 129 -21.90 -9.12 -7.51
N VAL A 130 -20.90 -9.80 -8.03
CA VAL A 130 -19.66 -9.18 -8.50
C VAL A 130 -19.58 -9.35 -10.00
N GLU A 131 -19.16 -8.30 -10.70
CA GLU A 131 -18.91 -8.35 -12.13
C GLU A 131 -17.42 -8.62 -12.32
N ILE A 132 -17.10 -9.86 -12.66
CA ILE A 132 -15.71 -10.27 -12.90
C ILE A 132 -15.30 -9.67 -14.25
N PRO A 133 -14.29 -8.78 -14.29
CA PRO A 133 -13.81 -8.21 -15.54
C PRO A 133 -13.18 -9.31 -16.40
N VAL A 134 -13.31 -9.14 -17.72
CA VAL A 134 -12.62 -9.99 -18.70
C VAL A 134 -11.10 -9.77 -18.51
N PRO A 135 -10.27 -10.83 -18.43
CA PRO A 135 -8.85 -10.70 -18.11
C PRO A 135 -8.08 -9.71 -18.99
N GLU A 136 -8.43 -9.62 -20.27
CA GLU A 136 -7.83 -8.73 -21.25
C GLU A 136 -8.14 -7.24 -20.99
N ASP A 137 -9.25 -6.95 -20.31
CA ASP A 137 -9.67 -5.60 -19.93
C ASP A 137 -9.05 -5.15 -18.59
N ILE A 138 -8.36 -6.05 -17.89
CA ILE A 138 -7.71 -5.73 -16.62
C ILE A 138 -6.39 -5.00 -16.90
N GLU A 139 -6.34 -3.71 -16.57
CA GLU A 139 -5.07 -2.99 -16.53
C GLU A 139 -4.14 -3.62 -15.48
N VAL A 140 -2.97 -4.09 -15.89
CA VAL A 140 -1.94 -4.62 -15.00
C VAL A 140 -0.66 -3.80 -15.15
N ILE A 141 -0.33 -3.04 -14.11
CA ILE A 141 0.93 -2.29 -14.04
C ILE A 141 1.98 -3.14 -13.34
N ASN A 142 3.14 -3.30 -13.95
CA ASN A 142 4.31 -3.95 -13.35
C ASN A 142 5.33 -2.89 -12.93
N ARG A 143 6.07 -3.15 -11.84
CA ARG A 143 7.14 -2.24 -11.42
C ARG A 143 8.19 -2.06 -12.52
N LYS A 144 8.77 -0.87 -12.57
CA LYS A 144 9.86 -0.55 -13.49
C LYS A 144 11.06 -1.45 -13.24
N LYS A 145 11.68 -1.93 -14.32
CA LYS A 145 12.90 -2.75 -14.30
C LYS A 145 14.11 -1.91 -14.66
N PRO A 146 15.30 -2.21 -14.12
CA PRO A 146 16.53 -1.54 -14.53
C PRO A 146 16.80 -1.79 -16.02
N THR A 147 17.22 -0.74 -16.72
CA THR A 147 17.62 -0.78 -18.14
C THR A 147 19.14 -0.68 -18.33
N VAL A 148 19.88 -0.55 -17.23
CA VAL A 148 21.34 -0.41 -17.19
C VAL A 148 22.00 -1.75 -16.85
N PRO A 149 23.28 -1.95 -17.21
CA PRO A 149 24.04 -3.12 -16.77
C PRO A 149 24.13 -3.23 -15.23
N PRO A 150 24.27 -4.45 -14.67
CA PRO A 150 24.34 -4.66 -13.22
C PRO A 150 25.38 -3.81 -12.47
N GLU A 151 26.51 -3.51 -13.09
CA GLU A 151 27.60 -2.70 -12.55
C GLU A 151 27.25 -1.21 -12.38
N GLU A 152 26.26 -0.71 -13.13
CA GLU A 152 25.79 0.68 -13.09
C GLU A 152 24.49 0.83 -12.29
N TYR A 153 23.91 -0.28 -11.82
CA TYR A 153 22.62 -0.28 -11.16
C TYR A 153 22.67 0.40 -9.79
N LEU A 154 21.78 1.38 -9.60
CA LEU A 154 21.58 2.11 -8.36
C LEU A 154 20.11 1.92 -7.90
N PRO A 155 19.83 1.02 -6.93
CA PRO A 155 18.47 0.56 -6.60
C PRO A 155 17.49 1.63 -6.11
N PHE A 156 18.00 2.76 -5.61
CA PHE A 156 17.20 3.85 -5.06
C PHE A 156 17.39 5.17 -5.81
N LYS A 157 18.12 5.17 -6.93
CA LYS A 157 18.20 6.34 -7.81
C LYS A 157 16.90 6.44 -8.62
N PRO A 158 16.11 7.52 -8.44
CA PRO A 158 14.83 7.65 -9.13
C PRO A 158 15.02 8.04 -10.60
N ASP A 159 14.01 7.71 -11.41
CA ASP A 159 13.81 8.36 -12.71
C ASP A 159 13.11 9.72 -12.51
N GLU A 160 12.73 10.39 -13.61
CA GLU A 160 12.06 11.70 -13.59
C GLU A 160 10.75 11.72 -12.80
N ASP A 161 10.05 10.57 -12.75
CA ASP A 161 8.80 10.39 -12.00
C ASP A 161 9.02 10.23 -10.47
N GLY A 162 10.26 10.18 -10.00
CA GLY A 162 10.61 10.00 -8.59
C GLY A 162 10.60 8.55 -8.10
N VAL A 163 10.28 7.59 -8.98
CA VAL A 163 10.22 6.15 -8.68
C VAL A 163 11.49 5.48 -9.19
N PRO A 164 12.29 4.80 -8.35
CA PRO A 164 13.47 4.07 -8.83
C PRO A 164 13.09 2.75 -9.50
N PRO A 165 13.74 2.35 -10.61
CA PRO A 165 13.63 0.98 -11.13
C PRO A 165 14.05 -0.07 -10.10
N MET A 166 13.40 -1.23 -10.11
CA MET A 166 13.63 -2.31 -9.14
C MET A 166 14.02 -3.61 -9.84
N ALA A 167 15.25 -4.07 -9.63
CA ALA A 167 15.65 -5.43 -9.96
C ALA A 167 15.00 -6.44 -9.01
N ASN A 168 14.74 -7.67 -9.47
CA ASN A 168 14.41 -8.76 -8.55
C ASN A 168 15.70 -9.41 -8.04
N PHE A 169 15.65 -9.93 -6.83
CA PHE A 169 16.70 -10.82 -6.34
C PHE A 169 16.76 -12.08 -7.22
N GLY A 170 17.98 -12.45 -7.63
CA GLY A 170 18.23 -13.59 -8.53
C GLY A 170 18.36 -13.23 -10.01
N GLU A 171 18.09 -11.99 -10.41
CA GLU A 171 18.22 -11.53 -11.82
C GLU A 171 19.62 -11.01 -12.19
N GLY A 172 20.63 -11.24 -11.34
CA GLY A 172 22.03 -10.83 -11.59
C GLY A 172 22.40 -9.42 -11.09
N TYR A 173 21.42 -8.61 -10.67
CA TYR A 173 21.65 -7.32 -10.01
C TYR A 173 21.94 -7.51 -8.52
N ARG A 174 23.03 -6.94 -8.03
CA ARG A 174 23.45 -7.05 -6.61
C ARG A 174 23.27 -5.71 -5.93
N TYR A 175 22.47 -5.68 -4.87
CA TYR A 175 22.22 -4.46 -4.11
C TYR A 175 21.83 -4.78 -2.67
N HIS A 176 21.92 -3.76 -1.81
CA HIS A 176 21.58 -3.86 -0.40
C HIS A 176 20.19 -3.30 -0.12
N ILE A 177 19.50 -3.94 0.83
CA ILE A 177 18.24 -3.50 1.41
C ILE A 177 18.51 -3.41 2.91
N THR A 178 18.09 -2.33 3.56
CA THR A 178 18.39 -2.05 4.96
C THR A 178 17.28 -1.22 5.60
N GLY A 179 17.09 -1.38 6.91
CA GLY A 179 16.17 -0.54 7.69
C GLY A 179 16.73 0.86 7.99
N LEU A 180 17.99 1.11 7.64
CA LEU A 180 18.63 2.42 7.82
C LEU A 180 18.31 3.35 6.65
N VAL A 181 18.32 4.67 6.91
CA VAL A 181 18.36 5.64 5.80
C VAL A 181 19.61 5.41 4.97
N HIS A 182 19.44 5.36 3.66
CA HIS A 182 20.46 4.92 2.73
C HIS A 182 20.57 5.83 1.51
N ASN A 183 21.74 5.84 0.91
CA ASN A 183 21.98 6.53 -0.36
C ASN A 183 21.45 5.71 -1.55
N TYR A 184 21.66 6.21 -2.77
CA TYR A 184 21.17 5.55 -3.98
C TYR A 184 21.71 4.13 -4.23
N LYS A 185 22.79 3.72 -3.56
CA LYS A 185 23.36 2.35 -3.62
C LYS A 185 22.71 1.39 -2.62
N GLY A 186 21.84 1.87 -1.73
CA GLY A 186 21.29 1.08 -0.63
C GLY A 186 22.23 0.94 0.56
N LEU A 187 23.29 1.75 0.61
CA LEU A 187 24.24 1.76 1.72
C LEU A 187 23.81 2.81 2.75
N PRO A 188 23.91 2.52 4.06
CA PRO A 188 23.56 3.48 5.10
C PRO A 188 24.29 4.82 4.94
N THR A 189 23.60 5.91 5.24
CA THR A 189 24.17 7.26 5.15
C THR A 189 23.80 8.10 6.37
N SER A 190 24.72 8.96 6.79
CA SER A 190 24.52 10.00 7.81
C SER A 190 24.58 11.41 7.22
N ASN A 191 24.67 11.53 5.89
CA ASN A 191 24.71 12.82 5.20
C ASN A 191 23.33 13.48 5.22
N SER A 192 23.22 14.65 5.84
CA SER A 192 21.94 15.35 6.01
C SER A 192 21.26 15.74 4.69
N GLN A 193 22.03 16.07 3.64
CA GLN A 193 21.47 16.43 2.34
C GLN A 193 20.92 15.20 1.61
N GLU A 194 21.61 14.06 1.68
CA GLU A 194 21.10 12.79 1.14
C GLU A 194 19.83 12.35 1.86
N ILE A 195 19.82 12.46 3.20
CA ILE A 195 18.67 12.11 4.04
C ILE A 195 17.46 13.01 3.70
N ASP A 196 17.62 14.34 3.67
CA ASP A 196 16.52 15.25 3.35
C ASP A 196 15.99 15.00 1.93
N ALA A 197 16.87 14.83 0.94
CA ALA A 197 16.47 14.52 -0.43
C ALA A 197 15.72 13.19 -0.53
N PHE A 198 16.18 12.16 0.18
CA PHE A 198 15.54 10.85 0.23
C PHE A 198 14.13 10.92 0.84
N ILE A 199 13.99 11.52 2.03
CA ILE A 199 12.69 11.64 2.71
C ILE A 199 11.71 12.47 1.90
N ARG A 200 12.15 13.62 1.35
CA ARG A 200 11.30 14.45 0.48
C ARG A 200 10.87 13.71 -0.77
N ARG A 201 11.76 12.92 -1.39
CA ARG A 201 11.43 12.13 -2.57
C ARG A 201 10.37 11.08 -2.26
N LEU A 202 10.51 10.34 -1.15
CA LEU A 202 9.50 9.36 -0.73
C LEU A 202 8.11 10.01 -0.68
N HIS A 203 7.99 11.16 -0.01
CA HIS A 203 6.73 11.92 0.08
C HIS A 203 6.26 12.46 -1.27
N ASN A 204 7.14 13.11 -2.03
CA ASN A 204 6.82 13.74 -3.31
C ASN A 204 6.33 12.72 -4.35
N LYS A 205 6.86 11.50 -4.32
CA LYS A 205 6.41 10.38 -5.16
C LYS A 205 4.90 10.13 -5.05
N ILE A 206 4.33 10.34 -3.87
CA ILE A 206 2.89 10.20 -3.61
C ILE A 206 2.17 11.55 -3.78
N GLN A 207 2.68 12.62 -3.16
CA GLN A 207 2.02 13.93 -3.13
C GLN A 207 1.85 14.54 -4.53
N LYS A 208 2.86 14.42 -5.40
CA LYS A 208 2.77 14.93 -6.79
C LYS A 208 1.78 14.13 -7.64
N ASN A 209 1.45 12.90 -7.24
CA ASN A 209 0.57 11.99 -7.96
C ASN A 209 -0.80 11.83 -7.30
N ILE A 210 -1.17 12.69 -6.35
CA ILE A 210 -2.44 12.64 -5.62
C ILE A 210 -3.66 12.59 -6.55
N LYS A 211 -3.62 13.27 -7.71
CA LYS A 211 -4.73 13.26 -8.68
C LYS A 211 -4.98 11.89 -9.32
N ASP A 212 -3.93 11.06 -9.44
CA ASP A 212 -4.05 9.68 -9.92
C ASP A 212 -4.52 8.73 -8.81
N ILE A 213 -4.18 9.05 -7.55
CA ILE A 213 -4.40 8.18 -6.40
C ILE A 213 -5.76 8.41 -5.75
N ILE A 214 -6.24 9.66 -5.68
CA ILE A 214 -7.54 9.99 -5.08
C ILE A 214 -8.64 9.49 -6.01
N ILE A 215 -9.37 8.51 -5.52
CA ILE A 215 -10.59 8.00 -6.12
C ILE A 215 -11.74 8.49 -5.25
N ASN A 216 -12.64 9.28 -5.83
CA ASN A 216 -13.87 9.72 -5.19
C ASN A 216 -15.02 9.66 -6.19
N GLU A 217 -16.20 9.47 -5.66
CA GLU A 217 -17.45 9.55 -6.38
C GLU A 217 -18.26 10.71 -5.82
N LYS A 218 -19.08 11.33 -6.67
CA LYS A 218 -19.86 12.52 -6.33
C LYS A 218 -21.31 12.25 -6.67
N TYR A 219 -22.18 12.44 -5.69
CA TYR A 219 -23.61 12.22 -5.81
C TYR A 219 -24.35 13.48 -5.39
N PHE A 220 -25.26 13.97 -6.24
CA PHE A 220 -26.15 15.10 -5.95
C PHE A 220 -25.45 16.37 -5.41
N LEU A 221 -24.28 16.75 -5.95
CA LEU A 221 -23.47 17.88 -5.45
C LEU A 221 -23.66 19.21 -6.21
N ASP A 222 -24.40 19.24 -7.32
CA ASP A 222 -24.43 20.40 -8.22
C ASP A 222 -25.05 21.66 -7.59
N ASP A 223 -26.06 21.51 -6.74
CA ASP A 223 -26.75 22.59 -6.00
C ASP A 223 -26.69 22.38 -4.47
N ALA A 224 -25.83 21.48 -4.00
CA ALA A 224 -25.75 21.08 -2.61
C ALA A 224 -25.27 22.23 -1.70
N LYS A 225 -26.05 22.52 -0.66
CA LYS A 225 -25.65 23.43 0.43
C LYS A 225 -24.85 22.72 1.53
N ILE A 226 -25.02 21.41 1.63
CA ILE A 226 -24.38 20.55 2.63
C ILE A 226 -23.81 19.35 1.87
N ALA A 227 -22.53 19.07 2.08
CA ALA A 227 -21.88 17.88 1.54
C ALA A 227 -21.61 16.89 2.67
N LEU A 228 -21.94 15.62 2.44
CA LEU A 228 -21.57 14.50 3.31
C LEU A 228 -20.34 13.81 2.72
N ILE A 229 -19.31 13.59 3.53
CA ILE A 229 -18.10 12.85 3.15
C ILE A 229 -18.11 11.55 3.93
N ALA A 230 -18.14 10.44 3.20
CA ALA A 230 -18.18 9.10 3.76
C ALA A 230 -17.24 8.17 2.97
N TYR A 231 -16.81 7.08 3.60
CA TYR A 231 -16.03 6.01 2.98
C TYR A 231 -16.45 4.68 3.62
N GLY A 232 -16.03 3.55 3.04
CA GLY A 232 -16.41 2.24 3.57
C GLY A 232 -17.90 1.97 3.44
N SER A 233 -18.42 1.07 4.29
CA SER A 233 -19.83 0.62 4.23
C SER A 233 -20.85 1.76 4.40
N VAL A 234 -20.50 2.81 5.16
CA VAL A 234 -21.40 3.94 5.39
C VAL A 234 -21.57 4.85 4.17
N ALA A 235 -20.66 4.80 3.19
CA ALA A 235 -20.79 5.59 1.96
C ALA A 235 -22.10 5.28 1.21
N ARG A 236 -22.50 4.01 1.20
CA ARG A 236 -23.76 3.56 0.57
C ARG A 236 -25.02 4.10 1.23
N ALA A 237 -24.96 4.37 2.53
CA ALA A 237 -26.05 5.00 3.24
C ALA A 237 -26.12 6.51 2.94
N ALA A 238 -24.97 7.13 2.66
CA ALA A 238 -24.87 8.55 2.30
C ALA A 238 -25.23 8.84 0.83
N GLU A 239 -25.19 7.84 -0.05
CA GLU A 239 -25.64 7.93 -1.45
C GLU A 239 -27.17 8.06 -1.62
N ARG A 240 -27.93 7.80 -0.56
CA ARG A 240 -29.40 7.78 -0.56
C ARG A 240 -29.98 9.03 0.10
#